data_AF-A0A970U2C3-F1
#
_entry.id   AF-A0A970U2C3-F1
#
_cell.length_a   1.000
_cell.length_b   1.000
_cell.length_c   1.000
_cell.angle_alpha   90.00
_cell.angle_beta   90.00
_cell.angle_gamma   90.00
#
_symmetry.space_group_name_H-M   'P 1'
#
loop_
_entity.id
_entity.type
_entity.pdbx_description
1 polymer ?
#
loop_
_entity_poly.entity_id
_entity_poly.type
_entity_poly.pdbx_seq_one_letter_code
_entity_poly.pdbx_strand_id
1 'polypeptide(L)'
;MLAKHKSILFFGSAFLAFVLCIYITHNNITKTKPEKACVYLQKKFLQKENLLQNYVDSINKQGIDNISDLLLFCQKHKIHENEFIFYIYQDSVLKAWSSNQINLPNILTQKPISQNTFSLERDYVYHIKAEDDSLCIMGFYMIKKWKNDDRSFLSLHNFTPNSSSQQIDVSVDEGKYNIFNNKGSIAFSIIFPDDIVVPDNIAFIELIAWIFAFSLFVLGIFWLMMSIPLFVENKNLIWIVLCFIIAIITNFLNIPASLYHSNLFSSLYYASFYSSLGILFIQSYAILIIALLLNQCFTTQLKNIKNSRFNYFLACLLIIIAFIFYILVFIIQHSIANDSTITITPILLYNYNGLSIIIIASICSLYCALLFVFRKLLEESYKLLGSLRSFIFILSIIVLFFIIITTLFYFYNYAVRPNYYIYLIIFLLFVIFIALHIIYPKHFSSVLTHTLAFALFSFTVFFITENANNKKVERHKDDFAQNLLLTEDPLMLFDLCEMEDNIRKDNKVYYYLRNDSISKDSIINYIHNQYLIKYIDSYRKNISLSILSTP
;
A
#
# COMPACT_ATOMS: atom_id res chain seq x y z
N MET A 1 36.47 -24.49 1.89
CA MET A 1 35.48 -25.05 2.84
C MET A 1 34.75 -26.20 2.15
N LEU A 2 34.80 -27.41 2.72
CA LEU A 2 34.03 -28.57 2.24
C LEU A 2 32.52 -28.25 2.24
N ALA A 3 31.76 -28.78 1.27
CA ALA A 3 30.32 -28.53 1.12
C ALA A 3 29.53 -28.76 2.43
N LYS A 4 29.95 -29.76 3.21
CA LYS A 4 29.43 -30.06 4.55
C LYS A 4 29.55 -28.89 5.54
N HIS A 5 30.68 -28.18 5.56
CA HIS A 5 30.88 -27.05 6.47
C HIS A 5 30.04 -25.83 6.05
N LYS A 6 29.87 -25.61 4.74
CA LYS A 6 28.95 -24.59 4.23
C LYS A 6 27.52 -24.89 4.63
N SER A 7 27.08 -26.14 4.49
CA SER A 7 25.75 -26.58 4.90
C SER A 7 25.50 -26.32 6.39
N ILE A 8 26.44 -26.70 7.27
CA ILE A 8 26.33 -26.44 8.72
C ILE A 8 26.22 -24.95 9.02
N LEU A 9 27.03 -24.11 8.35
CA LEU A 9 26.99 -22.66 8.52
C LEU A 9 25.63 -22.08 8.10
N PHE A 10 25.11 -22.49 6.93
CA PHE A 10 23.81 -22.02 6.42
C PHE A 10 22.63 -22.51 7.26
N PHE A 11 22.67 -23.75 7.78
CA PHE A 11 21.65 -24.21 8.70
C PHE A 11 21.71 -23.53 10.06
N GLY A 12 22.92 -23.29 10.60
CA GLY A 12 23.10 -22.54 11.84
C GLY A 12 22.59 -21.10 11.73
N SER A 13 22.89 -20.42 10.62
CA SER A 13 22.38 -19.07 10.36
C SER A 13 20.87 -19.06 10.08
N ALA A 14 20.34 -20.04 9.33
CA ALA A 14 18.90 -20.18 9.13
C ALA A 14 18.16 -20.39 10.45
N PHE A 15 18.69 -21.25 11.35
CA PHE A 15 18.11 -21.48 12.66
C PHE A 15 18.04 -20.21 13.50
N LEU A 16 19.15 -19.45 13.58
CA LEU A 16 19.18 -18.16 14.28
C LEU A 16 18.17 -17.15 13.67
N ALA A 17 18.09 -17.10 12.34
CA ALA A 17 17.13 -16.24 11.65
C ALA A 17 15.67 -16.65 11.91
N PHE A 18 15.37 -17.96 11.96
CA PHE A 18 14.04 -18.46 12.32
C PHE A 18 13.68 -18.15 13.78
N VAL A 19 14.61 -18.31 14.72
CA VAL A 19 14.39 -17.93 16.13
C VAL A 19 14.07 -16.44 16.24
N LEU A 20 14.80 -15.60 15.52
CA LEU A 20 14.55 -14.15 15.48
C LEU A 20 13.19 -13.82 14.84
N CYS A 21 12.82 -14.52 13.76
CA CYS A 21 11.51 -14.39 13.12
C CYS A 21 10.38 -14.77 14.09
N ILE A 22 10.48 -15.92 14.77
CA ILE A 22 9.52 -16.38 15.78
C ILE A 22 9.40 -15.38 16.93
N TYR A 23 10.52 -14.80 17.39
CA TYR A 23 10.51 -13.78 18.44
C TYR A 23 9.75 -12.51 18.00
N ILE A 24 9.99 -12.03 16.77
CA ILE A 24 9.27 -10.89 16.18
C ILE A 24 7.77 -11.22 16.08
N THR A 25 7.43 -12.36 15.48
CA THR A 25 6.05 -12.86 15.34
C THR A 25 5.35 -12.89 16.70
N HIS A 26 5.97 -13.50 17.72
CA HIS A 26 5.37 -13.61 19.04
C HIS A 26 5.13 -12.23 19.67
N ASN A 27 6.11 -11.33 19.60
CA ASN A 27 5.95 -9.96 20.09
C ASN A 27 4.80 -9.23 19.37
N ASN A 28 4.66 -9.42 18.06
CA ASN A 28 3.60 -8.82 17.26
C ASN A 28 2.22 -9.36 17.62
N ILE A 29 2.06 -10.68 17.70
CA ILE A 29 0.79 -11.33 18.11
C ILE A 29 0.39 -10.90 19.52
N THR A 30 1.35 -10.72 20.43
CA THR A 30 1.00 -10.25 21.77
C THR A 30 0.49 -8.81 21.78
N LYS A 31 0.92 -7.96 20.84
CA LYS A 31 0.44 -6.59 20.70
C LYS A 31 -0.93 -6.50 20.04
N THR A 32 -1.32 -7.52 19.26
CA THR A 32 -2.65 -7.60 18.66
C THR A 32 -3.72 -8.16 19.61
N LYS A 33 -3.37 -8.52 20.85
CA LYS A 33 -4.36 -8.91 21.85
C LYS A 33 -5.02 -7.66 22.48
N PRO A 34 -6.36 -7.57 22.48
CA PRO A 34 -7.09 -6.38 22.96
C PRO A 34 -6.81 -6.07 24.44
N GLU A 35 -6.62 -7.11 25.26
CA GLU A 35 -6.25 -6.98 26.68
C GLU A 35 -4.94 -6.20 26.88
N LYS A 36 -3.90 -6.54 26.12
CA LYS A 36 -2.59 -5.87 26.22
C LYS A 36 -2.62 -4.46 25.63
N ALA A 37 -3.37 -4.28 24.54
CA ALA A 37 -3.61 -2.96 23.96
C ALA A 37 -4.32 -2.03 24.96
N CYS A 38 -5.36 -2.53 25.65
CA CYS A 38 -6.09 -1.80 26.68
C CYS A 38 -5.17 -1.36 27.84
N VAL A 39 -4.31 -2.25 28.36
CA VAL A 39 -3.33 -1.90 29.41
C VAL A 39 -2.36 -0.78 28.97
N TYR A 40 -1.89 -0.85 27.73
CA TYR A 40 -1.02 0.19 27.17
C TYR A 40 -1.75 1.54 27.03
N LEU A 41 -2.98 1.51 26.53
CA LEU A 41 -3.84 2.68 26.36
C LEU A 41 -4.18 3.32 27.71
N GLN A 42 -4.50 2.52 28.72
CA GLN A 42 -4.72 2.96 30.09
C GLN A 42 -3.53 3.74 30.63
N LYS A 43 -2.31 3.19 30.49
CA LYS A 43 -1.09 3.87 30.97
C LYS A 43 -0.87 5.21 30.28
N LYS A 44 -1.07 5.27 28.95
CA LYS A 44 -0.94 6.51 28.18
C LYS A 44 -2.02 7.54 28.55
N PHE A 45 -3.26 7.09 28.74
CA PHE A 45 -4.36 7.96 29.13
C PHE A 45 -4.08 8.61 30.48
N LEU A 46 -3.68 7.84 31.49
CA LEU A 46 -3.33 8.37 32.82
C LEU A 46 -2.17 9.38 32.75
N GLN A 47 -1.17 9.16 31.88
CA GLN A 47 -0.10 10.15 31.67
C GLN A 47 -0.64 11.47 31.12
N LYS A 48 -1.56 11.41 30.15
CA LYS A 48 -2.15 12.61 29.54
C LYS A 48 -3.15 13.31 30.46
N GLU A 49 -3.93 12.55 31.22
CA GLU A 49 -4.80 13.07 32.27
C GLU A 49 -4.00 13.85 33.32
N ASN A 50 -2.88 13.28 33.79
CA ASN A 50 -1.99 13.98 34.73
C ASN A 50 -1.40 15.27 34.14
N LEU A 51 -1.03 15.26 32.85
CA LEU A 51 -0.57 16.47 32.17
C LEU A 51 -1.68 17.53 32.06
N LEU A 52 -2.90 17.11 31.70
CA LEU A 52 -4.05 18.02 31.63
C LEU A 52 -4.33 18.64 33.00
N GLN A 53 -4.36 17.83 34.07
CA GLN A 53 -4.55 18.31 35.43
C GLN A 53 -3.46 19.32 35.81
N ASN A 54 -2.19 19.02 35.54
CA ASN A 54 -1.08 19.93 35.83
C ASN A 54 -1.21 21.26 35.07
N TYR A 55 -1.69 21.25 33.82
CA TYR A 55 -1.93 22.48 33.07
C TYR A 55 -3.08 23.28 33.66
N VAL A 56 -4.22 22.65 33.96
CA VAL A 56 -5.37 23.32 34.60
C VAL A 56 -4.96 23.92 35.95
N ASP A 57 -4.25 23.17 36.79
CA ASP A 57 -3.76 23.64 38.08
C ASP A 57 -2.76 24.79 37.94
N SER A 58 -1.91 24.77 36.90
CA SER A 58 -0.95 25.84 36.63
C SER A 58 -1.61 27.11 36.14
N ILE A 59 -2.63 27.00 35.28
CA ILE A 59 -3.45 28.12 34.82
C ILE A 59 -4.17 28.76 36.02
N ASN A 60 -4.74 27.92 36.90
CA ASN A 60 -5.42 28.39 38.11
C ASN A 60 -4.44 29.10 39.07
N LYS A 61 -3.28 28.48 39.37
CA LYS A 61 -2.26 29.07 40.26
C LYS A 61 -1.66 30.37 39.73
N GLN A 62 -1.58 30.53 38.42
CA GLN A 62 -1.06 31.75 37.78
C GLN A 62 -2.14 32.84 37.66
N GLY A 63 -3.40 32.54 37.98
CA GLY A 63 -4.51 33.50 37.91
C GLY A 63 -4.76 34.00 36.49
N ILE A 64 -4.55 33.15 35.47
CA ILE A 64 -4.75 33.54 34.07
C ILE A 64 -6.25 33.68 33.82
N ASP A 65 -6.71 34.89 33.50
CA ASP A 65 -8.12 35.21 33.28
C ASP A 65 -8.40 35.82 31.89
N ASN A 66 -7.36 36.06 31.10
CA ASN A 66 -7.43 36.71 29.78
C ASN A 66 -6.89 35.81 28.64
N ILE A 67 -7.29 36.12 27.40
CA ILE A 67 -6.93 35.33 26.20
C ILE A 67 -5.43 35.40 25.90
N SER A 68 -4.83 36.58 26.03
CA SER A 68 -3.43 36.81 25.67
C SER A 68 -2.47 35.98 26.51
N ASP A 69 -2.68 35.93 27.82
CA ASP A 69 -1.87 35.17 28.77
C ASP A 69 -2.12 33.67 28.63
N LEU A 70 -3.34 33.25 28.30
CA LEU A 70 -3.66 31.84 28.00
C LEU A 70 -2.94 31.35 26.74
N LEU A 71 -2.93 32.15 25.67
CA LEU A 71 -2.21 31.80 24.43
C LEU A 71 -0.69 31.79 24.66
N LEU A 72 -0.16 32.74 25.43
CA LEU A 72 1.25 32.79 25.79
C LEU A 72 1.65 31.60 26.66
N PHE A 73 0.79 31.17 27.59
CA PHE A 73 0.96 29.94 28.36
C PHE A 73 1.02 28.71 27.44
N CYS A 74 0.10 28.60 26.48
CA CYS A 74 0.06 27.49 25.51
C CYS A 74 1.34 27.46 24.65
N GLN A 75 1.81 28.61 24.17
CA GLN A 75 3.06 28.71 23.41
C GLN A 75 4.28 28.33 24.26
N LYS A 76 4.37 28.82 25.49
CA LYS A 76 5.49 28.53 26.42
C LYS A 76 5.60 27.03 26.74
N HIS A 77 4.46 26.36 26.92
CA HIS A 77 4.40 24.93 27.20
C HIS A 77 4.32 24.06 25.93
N LYS A 78 4.39 24.66 24.74
CA LYS A 78 4.29 23.97 23.44
C LYS A 78 3.04 23.09 23.33
N ILE A 79 1.92 23.59 23.83
CA ILE A 79 0.65 22.87 23.81
C ILE A 79 0.10 22.89 22.38
N HIS A 80 -0.17 21.71 21.82
CA HIS A 80 -0.79 21.59 20.52
C HIS A 80 -2.31 21.81 20.61
N GLU A 81 -2.83 22.73 19.80
CA GLU A 81 -4.27 23.08 19.75
C GLU A 81 -5.18 21.89 19.39
N ASN A 82 -4.63 20.86 18.74
CA ASN A 82 -5.36 19.64 18.38
C ASN A 82 -5.39 18.59 19.52
N GLU A 83 -4.65 18.81 20.61
CA GLU A 83 -4.49 17.85 21.70
C GLU A 83 -5.16 18.31 23.00
N PHE A 84 -4.82 19.51 23.47
CA PHE A 84 -5.38 20.10 24.69
C PHE A 84 -6.00 21.46 24.38
N ILE A 85 -7.21 21.67 24.89
CA ILE A 85 -7.96 22.91 24.69
C ILE A 85 -8.45 23.40 26.06
N PHE A 86 -8.33 24.69 26.33
CA PHE A 86 -8.71 25.30 27.60
C PHE A 86 -9.76 26.37 27.37
N TYR A 87 -10.77 26.41 28.24
CA TYR A 87 -11.77 27.46 28.31
C TYR A 87 -11.86 27.98 29.74
N ILE A 88 -11.91 29.29 29.90
CA ILE A 88 -11.96 29.97 31.20
C ILE A 88 -13.25 30.77 31.28
N TYR A 89 -14.05 30.45 32.29
CA TYR A 89 -15.30 31.11 32.60
C TYR A 89 -15.16 31.94 33.86
N GLN A 90 -15.75 33.13 33.86
CA GLN A 90 -15.95 33.95 35.06
C GLN A 90 -17.43 34.28 35.15
N ASP A 91 -18.05 34.00 36.29
CA ASP A 91 -19.48 34.22 36.52
C ASP A 91 -20.37 33.59 35.41
N SER A 92 -20.01 32.37 34.97
CA SER A 92 -20.65 31.65 33.86
C SER A 92 -20.52 32.28 32.46
N VAL A 93 -19.72 33.34 32.32
CA VAL A 93 -19.39 33.98 31.03
C VAL A 93 -18.01 33.51 30.56
N LEU A 94 -17.90 33.06 29.31
CA LEU A 94 -16.63 32.69 28.71
C LEU A 94 -15.74 33.94 28.54
N LYS A 95 -14.59 33.99 29.21
CA LYS A 95 -13.62 35.08 29.11
C LYS A 95 -12.44 34.77 28.21
N ALA A 96 -11.96 33.53 28.22
CA ALA A 96 -10.81 33.13 27.42
C ALA A 96 -10.91 31.70 26.89
N TRP A 97 -10.34 31.46 25.71
CA TRP A 97 -10.22 30.13 25.11
C TRP A 97 -8.88 29.99 24.38
N SER A 98 -8.30 28.79 24.40
CA SER A 98 -7.03 28.51 23.71
C SER A 98 -7.22 28.10 22.25
N SER A 99 -8.39 27.55 21.89
CA SER A 99 -8.73 27.15 20.52
C SER A 99 -10.25 27.07 20.36
N ASN A 100 -10.75 27.20 19.13
CA ASN A 100 -12.17 27.07 18.78
C ASN A 100 -12.49 25.74 18.08
N GLN A 101 -11.60 24.75 18.17
CA GLN A 101 -11.77 23.47 17.48
C GLN A 101 -12.87 22.58 18.06
N ILE A 102 -13.29 22.83 19.30
CA ILE A 102 -14.44 22.15 19.90
C ILE A 102 -15.60 23.15 19.90
N ASN A 103 -16.68 22.81 19.20
CA ASN A 103 -17.96 23.48 19.41
C ASN A 103 -18.54 22.95 20.72
N LEU A 104 -18.35 23.71 21.80
CA LEU A 104 -18.99 23.40 23.08
C LEU A 104 -20.48 23.78 22.98
N PRO A 105 -21.42 22.82 23.01
CA PRO A 105 -22.83 23.15 23.08
C PRO A 105 -23.11 23.81 24.43
N ASN A 106 -24.14 24.68 24.46
CA ASN A 106 -24.68 25.31 25.67
C ASN A 106 -25.09 24.31 26.78
N ILE A 107 -24.98 23.00 26.55
CA ILE A 107 -25.28 21.91 27.48
C ILE A 107 -24.28 21.85 28.64
N LEU A 108 -23.01 22.22 28.44
CA LEU A 108 -21.98 22.13 29.49
C LEU A 108 -22.14 23.20 30.60
N THR A 109 -22.88 24.28 30.32
CA THR A 109 -23.24 25.30 31.32
C THR A 109 -24.57 24.99 32.02
N GLN A 110 -25.38 24.07 31.50
CA GLN A 110 -26.77 23.86 31.96
C GLN A 110 -26.99 22.59 32.80
N LYS A 111 -26.08 21.61 32.78
CA LYS A 111 -26.19 20.41 33.61
C LYS A 111 -24.86 20.08 34.30
N PRO A 112 -24.87 19.63 35.58
CA PRO A 112 -23.69 19.05 36.19
C PRO A 112 -23.35 17.77 35.41
N ILE A 113 -22.25 17.81 34.67
CA ILE A 113 -21.81 16.65 33.89
C ILE A 113 -21.29 15.61 34.91
N SER A 114 -22.04 14.53 35.10
CA SER A 114 -21.67 13.44 36.00
C SER A 114 -20.57 12.54 35.42
N GLN A 115 -20.26 12.66 34.13
CA GLN A 115 -19.30 11.84 33.38
C GLN A 115 -18.18 12.71 32.82
N ASN A 116 -16.92 12.41 33.14
CA ASN A 116 -15.76 13.19 32.70
C ASN A 116 -15.53 13.15 31.17
N THR A 117 -16.24 12.31 30.44
CA THR A 117 -16.10 12.13 28.98
C THR A 117 -17.44 12.28 28.31
N PHE A 118 -17.49 13.00 27.20
CA PHE A 118 -18.72 13.17 26.43
C PHE A 118 -18.43 13.14 24.93
N SER A 119 -19.43 12.70 24.16
CA SER A 119 -19.42 12.70 22.70
C SER A 119 -20.08 13.97 22.17
N LEU A 120 -19.35 14.78 21.42
CA LEU A 120 -19.89 15.90 20.65
C LEU A 120 -20.08 15.47 19.21
N GLU A 121 -21.31 15.06 18.87
CA GLU A 121 -21.70 14.50 17.57
C GLU A 121 -20.86 13.25 17.17
N ARG A 122 -19.59 13.45 16.80
CA ARG A 122 -18.63 12.43 16.35
C ARG A 122 -17.21 12.60 16.93
N ASP A 123 -16.99 13.59 17.80
CA ASP A 123 -15.72 13.81 18.50
C ASP A 123 -15.85 13.36 19.97
N TYR A 124 -14.84 12.61 20.46
CA TYR A 124 -14.78 12.15 21.85
C TYR A 124 -13.79 13.00 22.64
N VAL A 125 -14.28 13.65 23.69
CA VAL A 125 -13.50 14.59 24.50
C VAL A 125 -13.57 14.20 25.97
N TYR A 126 -12.41 14.18 26.63
CA TYR A 126 -12.27 14.10 28.08
C TYR A 126 -12.14 15.51 28.65
N HIS A 127 -12.79 15.80 29.79
CA HIS A 127 -12.67 17.10 30.43
C HIS A 127 -12.30 16.99 31.91
N ILE A 128 -11.58 18.02 32.37
CA ILE A 128 -11.27 18.28 33.77
C ILE A 128 -11.74 19.70 34.07
N LYS A 129 -12.41 19.86 35.21
CA LYS A 129 -12.92 21.14 35.69
C LYS A 129 -12.23 21.49 37.00
N ALA A 130 -11.71 22.70 37.10
CA ALA A 130 -11.29 23.33 38.34
C ALA A 130 -12.16 24.57 38.58
N GLU A 131 -12.80 24.63 39.75
CA GLU A 131 -13.60 25.78 40.17
C GLU A 131 -12.97 26.44 41.39
N ASP A 132 -12.85 27.76 41.32
CA ASP A 132 -12.59 28.67 42.43
C ASP A 132 -13.73 29.70 42.47
N ASP A 133 -13.93 30.40 43.59
CA ASP A 133 -15.18 31.15 43.89
C ASP A 133 -15.64 32.16 42.81
N SER A 134 -14.76 32.61 41.91
CA SER A 134 -15.08 33.47 40.76
C SER A 134 -14.60 32.96 39.39
N LEU A 135 -13.83 31.87 39.33
CA LEU A 135 -13.17 31.40 38.11
C LEU A 135 -13.38 29.90 37.92
N CYS A 136 -13.86 29.52 36.75
CA CYS A 136 -14.06 28.12 36.34
C CYS A 136 -13.19 27.83 35.12
N ILE A 137 -12.20 26.96 35.28
CA ILE A 137 -11.28 26.54 34.22
C ILE A 137 -11.67 25.14 33.77
N MET A 138 -11.98 25.01 32.49
CA MET A 138 -12.25 23.73 31.83
C MET A 138 -11.09 23.38 30.90
N GLY A 139 -10.41 22.27 31.20
CA GLY A 139 -9.42 21.67 30.33
C GLY A 139 -10.02 20.48 29.58
N PHE A 140 -9.82 20.43 28.28
CA PHE A 140 -10.28 19.37 27.39
C PHE A 140 -9.08 18.64 26.78
N TYR A 141 -9.16 17.31 26.76
CA TYR A 141 -8.25 16.43 26.05
C TYR A 141 -9.00 15.70 24.95
N MET A 142 -8.55 15.88 23.71
CA MET A 142 -9.17 15.25 22.54
C MET A 142 -8.76 13.78 22.47
N ILE A 143 -9.72 12.86 22.71
CA ILE A 143 -9.49 11.42 22.63
C ILE A 143 -9.53 10.95 21.17
N LYS A 144 -10.57 11.35 20.43
CA LYS A 144 -10.78 10.97 19.03
C LYS A 144 -11.51 12.09 18.29
N LYS A 145 -10.99 12.47 17.13
CA LYS A 145 -11.60 13.46 16.23
C LYS A 145 -12.04 12.78 14.94
N TRP A 146 -13.28 13.01 14.50
CA TRP A 146 -13.78 12.56 13.21
C TRP A 146 -13.49 13.63 12.16
N LYS A 147 -12.57 13.38 11.23
CA LYS A 147 -12.42 14.23 10.04
C LYS A 147 -13.31 13.68 8.92
N ASN A 148 -14.18 14.54 8.39
CA ASN A 148 -15.07 14.24 7.25
C ASN A 148 -14.35 14.08 5.89
N ASP A 149 -13.03 13.98 5.86
CA ASP A 149 -12.31 13.71 4.61
C ASP A 149 -12.13 12.19 4.43
N ASP A 150 -12.83 11.64 3.44
CA ASP A 150 -12.68 10.28 2.87
C ASP A 150 -11.26 9.98 2.33
N ARG A 151 -10.24 10.77 2.69
CA ARG A 151 -8.82 10.56 2.37
C ARG A 151 -7.88 10.80 3.53
N SER A 152 -8.33 10.72 4.77
CA SER A 152 -7.43 10.69 5.92
C SER A 152 -7.41 9.32 6.58
N PHE A 153 -6.48 8.48 6.11
CA PHE A 153 -5.92 7.42 6.94
C PHE A 153 -5.66 7.99 8.33
N LEU A 154 -6.22 7.34 9.35
CA LEU A 154 -6.10 7.66 10.75
C LEU A 154 -4.65 8.02 11.12
N SER A 155 -4.37 9.31 11.25
CA SER A 155 -3.22 9.82 11.99
C SER A 155 -3.73 10.39 13.31
N LEU A 156 -4.13 9.49 14.20
CA LEU A 156 -4.21 9.81 15.62
C LEU A 156 -2.78 10.05 16.11
N HIS A 157 -2.36 11.30 16.15
CA HIS A 157 -1.00 11.69 16.50
C HIS A 157 -0.57 11.25 17.91
N ASN A 158 -1.51 10.83 18.76
CA ASN A 158 -1.27 10.47 20.16
C ASN A 158 -1.47 8.98 20.49
N PHE A 159 -2.16 8.22 19.64
CA PHE A 159 -2.56 6.84 19.94
C PHE A 159 -1.69 5.74 19.31
N THR A 160 -0.67 6.05 18.51
CA THR A 160 0.31 5.03 18.09
C THR A 160 1.73 5.60 18.03
N PRO A 161 2.74 4.93 18.63
CA PRO A 161 4.12 5.05 18.16
C PRO A 161 4.37 4.16 16.93
N ASN A 162 3.38 3.39 16.45
CA ASN A 162 3.47 2.56 15.24
C ASN A 162 2.09 2.39 14.59
N SER A 163 1.89 3.12 13.49
CA SER A 163 0.90 2.95 12.42
C SER A 163 -0.01 1.71 12.49
N SER A 164 -1.20 1.84 13.04
CA SER A 164 -2.35 1.04 12.60
C SER A 164 -3.58 1.93 12.57
N SER A 165 -4.07 2.20 11.37
CA SER A 165 -5.36 2.83 11.13
C SER A 165 -6.49 1.84 11.42
N GLN A 166 -6.57 1.35 12.66
CA GLN A 166 -7.68 0.53 13.09
C GLN A 166 -8.84 1.45 13.47
N GLN A 167 -10.04 1.11 13.02
CA GLN A 167 -11.30 1.65 13.53
C GLN A 167 -11.50 1.16 14.97
N ILE A 168 -10.64 1.61 15.88
CA ILE A 168 -10.88 1.49 17.31
C ILE A 168 -11.98 2.50 17.60
N ASP A 169 -13.14 1.99 18.02
CA ASP A 169 -14.22 2.86 18.44
C ASP A 169 -14.19 3.09 19.94
N VAL A 170 -14.69 4.25 20.34
CA VAL A 170 -14.75 4.66 21.73
C VAL A 170 -16.22 4.71 22.08
N SER A 171 -16.60 4.16 23.23
CA SER A 171 -17.94 4.35 23.76
C SER A 171 -17.86 4.96 25.15
N VAL A 172 -18.81 5.85 25.47
CA VAL A 172 -18.88 6.49 26.79
C VAL A 172 -19.43 5.52 27.84
N ASP A 173 -20.16 4.50 27.40
CA ASP A 173 -20.76 3.49 28.25
C ASP A 173 -19.77 2.39 28.69
N GLU A 174 -20.13 1.69 29.76
CA GLU A 174 -19.36 0.56 30.26
C GLU A 174 -19.35 -0.58 29.23
N GLY A 175 -18.15 -1.03 28.88
CA GLY A 175 -17.92 -2.08 27.90
C GLY A 175 -16.97 -3.17 28.39
N LYS A 176 -16.50 -4.00 27.47
CA LYS A 176 -15.57 -5.11 27.77
C LYS A 176 -14.15 -4.64 28.12
N TYR A 177 -13.73 -3.50 27.56
CA TYR A 177 -12.39 -2.93 27.77
C TYR A 177 -12.51 -1.48 28.24
N ASN A 178 -12.58 -1.30 29.56
CA ASN A 178 -12.79 0.00 30.18
C ASN A 178 -11.46 0.69 30.48
N ILE A 179 -11.41 2.00 30.21
CA ILE A 179 -10.34 2.89 30.60
C ILE A 179 -10.79 3.70 31.81
N PHE A 180 -9.99 3.64 32.88
CA PHE A 180 -10.27 4.31 34.15
C PHE A 180 -9.50 5.62 34.27
N ASN A 181 -10.07 6.59 34.95
CA ASN A 181 -9.37 7.82 35.31
C ASN A 181 -8.55 7.65 36.61
N ASN A 182 -7.77 8.67 36.96
CA ASN A 182 -7.00 8.72 38.21
C ASN A 182 -7.85 8.53 39.49
N LYS A 183 -9.16 8.78 39.43
CA LYS A 183 -10.10 8.61 40.55
C LYS A 183 -10.72 7.20 40.62
N GLY A 184 -10.38 6.31 39.68
CA GLY A 184 -10.89 4.93 39.62
C GLY A 184 -12.28 4.81 38.99
N SER A 185 -12.88 5.90 38.49
CA SER A 185 -14.13 5.86 37.73
C SER A 185 -13.87 5.62 36.25
N ILE A 186 -14.83 5.03 35.54
CA ILE A 186 -14.74 4.76 34.10
C ILE A 186 -14.73 6.11 33.36
N ALA A 187 -13.69 6.33 32.56
CA ALA A 187 -13.63 7.47 31.64
C ALA A 187 -14.36 7.12 30.34
N PHE A 188 -13.98 6.03 29.69
CA PHE A 188 -14.62 5.53 28.46
C PHE A 188 -14.26 4.06 28.27
N SER A 189 -14.96 3.37 27.37
CA SER A 189 -14.62 2.03 26.95
C SER A 189 -14.15 1.98 25.51
N ILE A 190 -13.35 0.97 25.19
CA ILE A 190 -12.77 0.76 23.87
C ILE A 190 -13.47 -0.43 23.21
N ILE A 191 -13.98 -0.20 22.02
CA ILE A 191 -14.51 -1.24 21.14
C ILE A 191 -13.41 -1.58 20.14
N PHE A 192 -12.80 -2.74 20.33
CA PHE A 192 -11.89 -3.31 19.35
C PHE A 192 -12.67 -3.99 18.24
N PRO A 193 -12.24 -3.88 16.97
CA PRO A 193 -12.75 -4.74 15.91
C PRO A 193 -12.42 -6.20 16.22
N ASP A 194 -13.21 -7.12 15.65
CA ASP A 194 -13.04 -8.57 15.87
C ASP A 194 -11.63 -9.06 15.54
N ASP A 195 -10.97 -8.44 14.55
CA ASP A 195 -9.58 -8.71 14.17
C ASP A 195 -8.70 -7.45 14.29
N ILE A 196 -7.75 -7.48 15.23
CA ILE A 196 -6.73 -6.44 15.38
C ILE A 196 -5.61 -6.68 14.36
N VAL A 197 -5.64 -5.88 13.29
CA VAL A 197 -4.69 -5.96 12.16
C VAL A 197 -3.26 -5.54 12.56
N VAL A 198 -2.25 -6.31 12.21
CA VAL A 198 -0.83 -5.96 12.42
C VAL A 198 -0.44 -4.79 11.49
N PRO A 199 0.22 -3.72 12.00
CA PRO A 199 0.82 -2.66 11.18
C PRO A 199 1.61 -3.18 9.98
N ASP A 200 1.37 -2.61 8.79
CA ASP A 200 2.04 -3.06 7.55
C ASP A 200 3.57 -2.93 7.61
N ASN A 201 4.10 -1.91 8.29
CA ASN A 201 5.55 -1.74 8.49
C ASN A 201 6.16 -2.89 9.30
N ILE A 202 5.43 -3.38 10.30
CA ILE A 202 5.88 -4.47 11.16
C ILE A 202 5.78 -5.79 10.39
N ALA A 203 4.67 -6.01 9.70
CA ALA A 203 4.47 -7.17 8.85
C ALA A 203 5.51 -7.23 7.71
N PHE A 204 5.91 -6.09 7.15
CA PHE A 204 6.98 -6.00 6.16
C PHE A 204 8.33 -6.46 6.71
N ILE A 205 8.72 -6.01 7.90
CA ILE A 205 9.98 -6.45 8.55
C ILE A 205 9.95 -7.95 8.82
N GLU A 206 8.82 -8.45 9.32
CA GLU A 206 8.62 -9.87 9.60
C GLU A 206 8.71 -10.72 8.33
N LEU A 207 8.13 -10.26 7.22
CA LEU A 207 8.19 -10.92 5.93
C LEU A 207 9.62 -10.90 5.34
N ILE A 208 10.39 -9.82 5.48
CA ILE A 208 11.82 -9.81 5.09
C ILE A 208 12.62 -10.81 5.92
N ALA A 209 12.41 -10.82 7.24
CA ALA A 209 13.10 -11.76 8.13
C ALA A 209 12.79 -13.22 7.76
N TRP A 210 11.53 -13.51 7.45
CA TRP A 210 11.11 -14.83 6.98
C TRP A 210 11.78 -15.22 5.66
N ILE A 211 11.80 -14.32 4.66
CA ILE A 211 12.45 -14.56 3.37
C ILE A 211 13.95 -14.81 3.54
N PHE A 212 14.61 -14.03 4.41
CA PHE A 212 16.02 -14.22 4.69
C PHE A 212 16.30 -15.60 5.32
N ALA A 213 15.50 -15.99 6.32
CA ALA A 213 15.60 -17.31 6.95
C ALA A 213 15.34 -18.44 5.94
N PHE A 214 14.32 -18.29 5.10
CA PHE A 214 13.97 -19.24 4.04
C PHE A 214 15.11 -19.41 3.03
N SER A 215 15.72 -18.33 2.58
CA SER A 215 16.85 -18.39 1.63
C SER A 215 18.07 -19.08 2.20
N LEU A 216 18.41 -18.81 3.47
CA LEU A 216 19.49 -19.51 4.15
C LEU A 216 19.19 -21.00 4.31
N PHE A 217 17.93 -21.35 4.61
CA PHE A 217 17.48 -22.74 4.71
C PHE A 217 17.60 -23.49 3.37
N VAL A 218 17.11 -22.91 2.29
CA VAL A 218 17.23 -23.49 0.94
C VAL A 218 18.70 -23.64 0.54
N LEU A 219 19.55 -22.65 0.82
CA LEU A 219 21.00 -22.75 0.60
C LEU A 219 21.64 -23.84 1.45
N GLY A 220 21.21 -24.01 2.71
CA GLY A 220 21.66 -25.08 3.60
C GLY A 220 21.37 -26.46 3.03
N ILE A 221 20.15 -26.68 2.53
CA ILE A 221 19.76 -27.92 1.85
C ILE A 221 20.57 -28.10 0.56
N PHE A 222 20.70 -27.05 -0.26
CA PHE A 222 21.48 -27.12 -1.51
C PHE A 222 22.92 -27.60 -1.25
N TRP A 223 23.61 -27.01 -0.27
CA TRP A 223 24.97 -27.42 0.08
C TRP A 223 25.03 -28.81 0.73
N LEU A 224 23.98 -29.22 1.47
CA LEU A 224 23.86 -30.58 2.01
C LEU A 224 23.77 -31.59 0.87
N MET A 225 22.90 -31.35 -0.11
CA MET A 225 22.74 -32.22 -1.27
C MET A 225 24.04 -32.29 -2.07
N MET A 226 24.72 -31.17 -2.28
CA MET A 226 26.05 -31.12 -2.93
C MET A 226 27.15 -31.84 -2.15
N SER A 227 26.94 -32.22 -0.89
CA SER A 227 27.88 -33.04 -0.11
C SER A 227 27.69 -34.55 -0.29
N ILE A 228 26.56 -34.96 -0.86
CA ILE A 228 26.20 -36.37 -1.07
C ILE A 228 26.59 -36.79 -2.49
N PRO A 229 27.38 -37.86 -2.69
CA PRO A 229 27.89 -38.26 -4.00
C PRO A 229 26.81 -38.45 -5.09
N LEU A 230 25.68 -39.05 -4.72
CA LEU A 230 24.54 -39.30 -5.62
C LEU A 230 24.04 -38.02 -6.32
N PHE A 231 23.99 -36.92 -5.59
CA PHE A 231 23.50 -35.64 -6.11
C PHE A 231 24.56 -34.85 -6.87
N VAL A 232 25.85 -35.04 -6.53
CA VAL A 232 26.97 -34.47 -7.29
C VAL A 232 27.01 -35.03 -8.72
N GLU A 233 26.73 -36.32 -8.87
CA GLU A 233 26.65 -36.99 -10.17
C GLU A 233 25.42 -36.56 -10.97
N ASN A 234 24.27 -36.37 -10.30
CA ASN A 234 23.00 -36.03 -10.93
C ASN A 234 22.43 -34.69 -10.42
N LYS A 235 23.04 -33.58 -10.84
CA LYS A 235 22.62 -32.23 -10.44
C LYS A 235 21.14 -31.91 -10.75
N ASN A 236 20.57 -32.53 -11.78
CA ASN A 236 19.14 -32.37 -12.08
C ASN A 236 18.23 -32.87 -10.93
N LEU A 237 18.65 -33.90 -10.17
CA LEU A 237 17.90 -34.35 -8.99
C LEU A 237 17.88 -33.30 -7.87
N ILE A 238 18.96 -32.52 -7.73
CA ILE A 238 19.01 -31.39 -6.78
C ILE A 238 17.93 -30.37 -7.14
N TRP A 239 17.82 -30.04 -8.42
CA TRP A 239 16.79 -29.12 -8.90
C TRP A 239 15.38 -29.64 -8.63
N ILE A 240 15.08 -30.90 -8.98
CA ILE A 240 13.74 -31.49 -8.80
C ILE A 240 13.34 -31.50 -7.31
N VAL A 241 14.22 -31.98 -6.44
CA VAL A 241 13.93 -32.09 -5.00
C VAL A 241 13.76 -30.71 -4.37
N LEU A 242 14.63 -29.73 -4.70
CA LEU A 242 14.49 -28.38 -4.16
C LEU A 242 13.25 -27.67 -4.68
N CYS A 243 12.90 -27.84 -5.96
CA CYS A 243 11.63 -27.31 -6.49
C CYS A 243 10.43 -27.87 -5.72
N PHE A 244 10.43 -29.17 -5.42
CA PHE A 244 9.37 -29.80 -4.65
C PHE A 244 9.30 -29.27 -3.21
N ILE A 245 10.45 -29.13 -2.53
CA ILE A 245 10.54 -28.56 -1.18
C ILE A 245 10.06 -27.11 -1.16
N ILE A 246 10.51 -26.29 -2.11
CA ILE A 246 10.09 -24.88 -2.22
C ILE A 246 8.57 -24.80 -2.41
N ALA A 247 8.01 -25.59 -3.34
CA ALA A 247 6.57 -25.62 -3.59
C ALA A 247 5.75 -26.05 -2.36
N ILE A 248 6.25 -27.01 -1.57
CA ILE A 248 5.61 -27.41 -0.31
C ILE A 248 5.64 -26.27 0.70
N ILE A 249 6.80 -25.66 0.91
CA ILE A 249 6.97 -24.62 1.94
C ILE A 249 6.14 -23.37 1.60
N THR A 250 6.08 -22.96 0.32
CA THR A 250 5.39 -21.71 -0.05
C THR A 250 3.88 -21.87 -0.15
N ASN A 251 3.37 -23.08 -0.42
CA ASN A 251 1.93 -23.31 -0.63
C ASN A 251 1.23 -24.00 0.54
N PHE A 252 1.92 -24.87 1.28
CA PHE A 252 1.31 -25.70 2.33
C PHE A 252 1.75 -25.34 3.75
N LEU A 253 2.95 -24.77 3.94
CA LEU A 253 3.30 -24.20 5.24
C LEU A 253 2.66 -22.83 5.35
N ASN A 254 1.74 -22.70 6.32
CA ASN A 254 1.22 -21.41 6.71
C ASN A 254 2.39 -20.53 7.15
N ILE A 255 2.67 -19.53 6.32
CA ILE A 255 3.57 -18.42 6.58
C ILE A 255 3.16 -17.80 7.93
N PRO A 256 4.09 -17.31 8.80
CA PRO A 256 3.78 -17.00 10.20
C PRO A 256 2.40 -16.36 10.38
N ALA A 257 1.56 -16.95 11.24
CA ALA A 257 0.13 -16.64 11.28
C ALA A 257 -0.18 -15.15 11.50
N SER A 258 0.70 -14.45 12.22
CA SER A 258 0.76 -12.98 12.37
C SER A 258 0.65 -12.22 11.05
N LEU A 259 1.30 -12.69 9.98
CA LEU A 259 1.32 -12.01 8.69
C LEU A 259 -0.05 -12.02 8.01
N TYR A 260 -0.85 -13.07 8.21
CA TYR A 260 -2.22 -13.13 7.69
C TYR A 260 -3.17 -12.15 8.38
N HIS A 261 -2.82 -11.64 9.56
CA HIS A 261 -3.53 -10.56 10.21
C HIS A 261 -3.08 -9.17 9.74
N SER A 262 -2.30 -9.04 8.67
CA SER A 262 -1.89 -7.74 8.12
C SER A 262 -2.61 -7.43 6.81
N ASN A 263 -2.75 -6.16 6.46
CA ASN A 263 -3.36 -5.77 5.19
C ASN A 263 -2.54 -6.26 3.97
N LEU A 264 -1.24 -6.50 4.14
CA LEU A 264 -0.36 -7.13 3.14
C LEU A 264 -0.86 -8.48 2.63
N PHE A 265 -1.44 -9.29 3.51
CA PHE A 265 -1.96 -10.62 3.17
C PHE A 265 -3.47 -10.63 2.94
N SER A 266 -4.10 -9.45 2.99
CA SER A 266 -5.48 -9.23 2.58
C SER A 266 -5.57 -8.90 1.08
N SER A 267 -6.79 -8.92 0.54
CA SER A 267 -7.11 -8.53 -0.83
C SER A 267 -7.05 -7.01 -1.07
N LEU A 268 -6.79 -6.20 -0.04
CA LEU A 268 -6.88 -4.73 -0.10
C LEU A 268 -5.90 -4.11 -1.10
N TYR A 269 -4.65 -4.60 -1.14
CA TYR A 269 -3.62 -4.03 -2.00
C TYR A 269 -3.54 -4.66 -3.40
N TYR A 270 -3.88 -5.94 -3.50
CA TYR A 270 -3.82 -6.72 -4.73
C TYR A 270 -4.67 -7.97 -4.58
N ALA A 271 -5.55 -8.22 -5.55
CA ALA A 271 -6.27 -9.48 -5.65
C ALA A 271 -6.59 -9.78 -7.12
N SER A 272 -5.94 -10.81 -7.67
CA SER A 272 -6.24 -11.33 -8.99
C SER A 272 -5.67 -12.74 -9.17
N PHE A 273 -4.45 -12.90 -9.70
CA PHE A 273 -3.79 -14.20 -9.85
C PHE A 273 -3.38 -14.80 -8.51
N TYR A 274 -3.00 -13.95 -7.56
CA TYR A 274 -2.78 -14.33 -6.17
C TYR A 274 -3.79 -13.59 -5.29
N SER A 275 -4.12 -14.19 -4.14
CA SER A 275 -5.13 -13.65 -3.22
C SER A 275 -4.69 -12.40 -2.47
N SER A 276 -3.38 -12.13 -2.39
CA SER A 276 -2.84 -10.95 -1.73
C SER A 276 -1.48 -10.54 -2.28
N LEU A 277 -1.07 -9.31 -1.93
CA LEU A 277 0.24 -8.77 -2.30
C LEU A 277 1.39 -9.56 -1.65
N GLY A 278 1.24 -9.94 -0.37
CA GLY A 278 2.24 -10.73 0.35
C GLY A 278 2.49 -12.08 -0.31
N ILE A 279 1.42 -12.79 -0.70
CA ILE A 279 1.53 -14.07 -1.41
C ILE A 279 2.19 -13.88 -2.77
N LEU A 280 1.81 -12.85 -3.53
CA LEU A 280 2.44 -12.53 -4.81
C LEU A 280 3.96 -12.38 -4.66
N PHE A 281 4.41 -11.64 -3.65
CA PHE A 281 5.84 -11.41 -3.41
C PHE A 281 6.59 -12.70 -3.04
N ILE A 282 6.00 -13.55 -2.20
CA ILE A 282 6.60 -14.82 -1.81
C ILE A 282 6.71 -15.76 -3.02
N GLN A 283 5.67 -15.82 -3.86
CA GLN A 283 5.67 -16.64 -5.06
C GLN A 283 6.65 -16.12 -6.11
N SER A 284 6.72 -14.80 -6.33
CA SER A 284 7.70 -14.21 -7.25
C SER A 284 9.13 -14.46 -6.80
N TYR A 285 9.39 -14.39 -5.49
CA TYR A 285 10.69 -14.72 -4.91
C TYR A 285 11.02 -16.22 -5.00
N ALA A 286 10.04 -17.10 -4.77
CA ALA A 286 10.21 -18.54 -4.92
C ALA A 286 10.57 -18.92 -6.38
N ILE A 287 9.88 -18.32 -7.36
CA ILE A 287 10.18 -18.47 -8.79
C ILE A 287 11.62 -18.02 -9.10
N LEU A 288 12.09 -16.93 -8.50
CA LEU A 288 13.48 -16.48 -8.64
C LEU A 288 14.48 -17.51 -8.11
N ILE A 289 14.24 -18.09 -6.93
CA ILE A 289 15.11 -19.15 -6.37
C ILE A 289 15.12 -20.36 -7.30
N ILE A 290 13.95 -20.79 -7.78
CA ILE A 290 13.82 -21.91 -8.73
C ILE A 290 14.60 -21.62 -10.02
N ALA A 291 14.54 -20.39 -10.54
CA ALA A 291 15.28 -19.96 -11.72
C ALA A 291 16.80 -19.98 -11.51
N LEU A 292 17.28 -19.55 -10.34
CA LEU A 292 18.70 -19.63 -9.97
C LEU A 292 19.17 -21.09 -9.87
N LEU A 293 18.37 -21.96 -9.24
CA LEU A 293 18.66 -23.39 -9.15
C LEU A 293 18.68 -24.04 -10.54
N LEU A 294 17.73 -23.68 -11.41
CA LEU A 294 17.69 -24.14 -12.80
C LEU A 294 18.98 -23.73 -13.53
N ASN A 295 19.38 -22.47 -13.43
CA ASN A 295 20.60 -21.98 -14.07
C ASN A 295 21.87 -22.70 -13.60
N GLN A 296 21.95 -23.10 -12.33
CA GLN A 296 23.12 -23.78 -11.76
C GLN A 296 23.12 -25.31 -11.94
N CYS A 297 21.96 -25.96 -11.85
CA CYS A 297 21.87 -27.42 -11.74
C CYS A 297 21.40 -28.10 -13.02
N PHE A 298 20.54 -27.44 -13.81
CA PHE A 298 19.91 -28.05 -14.96
C PHE A 298 20.92 -28.26 -16.09
N THR A 299 21.03 -29.50 -16.57
CA THR A 299 21.81 -29.84 -17.76
C THR A 299 21.09 -30.93 -18.54
N THR A 300 21.03 -30.80 -19.86
CA THR A 300 20.41 -31.79 -20.74
C THR A 300 21.39 -32.88 -21.17
N GLN A 301 22.48 -33.10 -20.42
CA GLN A 301 23.46 -34.17 -20.66
C GLN A 301 22.85 -35.55 -20.42
N LEU A 302 21.95 -35.95 -21.31
CA LEU A 302 21.49 -37.31 -21.49
C LEU A 302 22.65 -38.04 -22.16
N LYS A 303 23.58 -38.55 -21.35
CA LYS A 303 24.82 -39.24 -21.77
C LYS A 303 24.62 -40.35 -22.82
N ASN A 304 23.38 -40.79 -23.12
CA ASN A 304 23.10 -42.00 -23.88
C ASN A 304 22.07 -41.90 -25.02
N ILE A 305 21.51 -40.72 -25.38
CA ILE A 305 20.53 -40.65 -26.49
C ILE A 305 21.20 -40.17 -27.78
N LYS A 306 21.61 -41.13 -28.63
CA LYS A 306 22.19 -40.87 -29.97
C LYS A 306 21.15 -40.45 -31.03
N ASN A 307 19.86 -40.40 -30.68
CA ASN A 307 18.81 -40.13 -31.66
C ASN A 307 18.72 -38.63 -31.98
N SER A 308 19.19 -38.23 -33.16
CA SER A 308 19.19 -36.83 -33.60
C SER A 308 17.78 -36.22 -33.59
N ARG A 309 16.75 -36.96 -34.00
CA ARG A 309 15.36 -36.47 -34.03
C ARG A 309 14.82 -36.14 -32.64
N PHE A 310 15.19 -36.93 -31.63
CA PHE A 310 14.79 -36.68 -30.25
C PHE A 310 15.43 -35.39 -29.72
N ASN A 311 16.70 -35.12 -30.06
CA ASN A 311 17.37 -33.87 -29.68
C ASN A 311 16.72 -32.65 -30.34
N TYR A 312 16.30 -32.76 -31.61
CA TYR A 312 15.53 -31.72 -32.29
C TYR A 312 14.19 -31.46 -31.60
N PHE A 313 13.42 -32.51 -31.30
CA PHE A 313 12.15 -32.39 -30.60
C PHE A 313 12.31 -31.76 -29.20
N LEU A 314 13.29 -32.23 -28.42
CA LEU A 314 13.58 -31.71 -27.09
C LEU A 314 14.03 -30.24 -27.15
N ALA A 315 14.87 -29.85 -28.11
CA ALA A 315 15.27 -28.46 -28.31
C ALA A 315 14.07 -27.56 -28.65
N CYS A 316 13.16 -28.00 -29.53
CA CYS A 316 11.91 -27.28 -29.82
C CYS A 316 11.05 -27.13 -28.57
N LEU A 317 10.89 -28.21 -27.80
CA LEU A 317 10.10 -28.19 -26.56
C LEU A 317 10.68 -27.21 -25.54
N LEU A 318 12.01 -27.16 -25.35
CA LEU A 318 12.66 -26.20 -24.44
C LEU A 318 12.45 -24.75 -24.87
N ILE A 319 12.52 -24.45 -26.18
CA ILE A 319 12.27 -23.10 -26.70
C ILE A 319 10.79 -22.72 -26.47
N ILE A 320 9.86 -23.64 -26.73
CA ILE A 320 8.43 -23.41 -26.49
C ILE A 320 8.17 -23.14 -25.00
N ILE A 321 8.77 -23.92 -24.08
CA ILE A 321 8.66 -23.68 -22.64
C ILE A 321 9.20 -22.29 -22.27
N ALA A 322 10.33 -21.87 -22.84
CA ALA A 322 10.90 -20.54 -22.57
C ALA A 322 9.93 -19.42 -23.00
N PHE A 323 9.23 -19.59 -24.12
CA PHE A 323 8.27 -18.61 -24.64
C PHE A 323 6.97 -18.59 -23.82
N ILE A 324 6.48 -19.76 -23.39
CA ILE A 324 5.34 -19.85 -22.47
C ILE A 324 5.69 -19.16 -21.15
N PHE A 325 6.90 -19.36 -20.63
CA PHE A 325 7.35 -18.71 -19.41
C PHE A 325 7.44 -17.18 -19.57
N TYR A 326 7.89 -16.68 -20.74
CA TYR A 326 7.85 -15.25 -21.07
C TYR A 326 6.42 -14.69 -21.02
N ILE A 327 5.45 -15.35 -21.67
CA ILE A 327 4.05 -14.93 -21.63
C ILE A 327 3.53 -14.89 -20.20
N LEU A 328 3.80 -15.94 -19.40
CA LEU A 328 3.32 -16.03 -18.02
C LEU A 328 3.85 -14.87 -17.17
N VAL A 329 5.15 -14.57 -17.27
CA VAL A 329 5.74 -13.42 -16.55
C VAL A 329 5.11 -12.10 -16.99
N PHE A 330 4.88 -11.92 -18.30
CA PHE A 330 4.23 -10.72 -18.83
C PHE A 330 2.78 -10.57 -18.34
N ILE A 331 2.00 -11.66 -18.29
CA ILE A 331 0.62 -11.65 -17.76
C ILE A 331 0.60 -11.26 -16.29
N ILE A 332 1.47 -11.85 -15.47
CA ILE A 332 1.56 -11.52 -14.03
C ILE A 332 1.92 -10.04 -13.86
N GLN A 333 2.86 -9.50 -14.65
CA GLN A 333 3.23 -8.08 -14.58
C GLN A 333 2.10 -7.16 -15.00
N HIS A 334 1.38 -7.51 -16.06
CA HIS A 334 0.20 -6.75 -16.49
C HIS A 334 -0.87 -6.71 -15.39
N SER A 335 -1.07 -7.84 -14.71
CA SER A 335 -1.98 -7.93 -13.58
C SER A 335 -1.50 -7.11 -12.37
N ILE A 336 -0.21 -7.17 -12.01
CA ILE A 336 0.35 -6.32 -10.95
C ILE A 336 0.09 -4.84 -11.24
N ALA A 337 0.27 -4.39 -12.48
CA ALA A 337 0.08 -2.99 -12.84
C ALA A 337 -1.39 -2.55 -12.83
N ASN A 338 -2.31 -3.39 -13.30
CA ASN A 338 -3.74 -3.04 -13.42
C ASN A 338 -4.54 -3.30 -12.14
N ASP A 339 -4.29 -4.43 -11.46
CA ASP A 339 -5.13 -4.96 -10.38
C ASP A 339 -4.62 -4.57 -8.98
N SER A 340 -3.47 -3.91 -8.90
CA SER A 340 -3.02 -3.28 -7.65
C SER A 340 -3.78 -1.98 -7.40
N THR A 341 -4.11 -1.68 -6.15
CA THR A 341 -4.63 -0.34 -5.78
C THR A 341 -3.52 0.73 -5.74
N ILE A 342 -2.28 0.29 -5.65
CA ILE A 342 -1.10 1.16 -5.56
C ILE A 342 -0.73 1.67 -6.96
N THR A 343 -0.57 2.99 -7.09
CA THR A 343 -0.03 3.62 -8.30
C THR A 343 1.50 3.49 -8.31
N ILE A 344 2.03 2.79 -9.30
CA ILE A 344 3.47 2.62 -9.48
C ILE A 344 3.89 3.68 -10.50
N THR A 345 4.42 4.80 -10.04
CA THR A 345 4.88 5.87 -10.94
C THR A 345 6.41 5.96 -10.90
N PRO A 346 7.12 5.55 -11.97
CA PRO A 346 8.59 5.60 -12.03
C PRO A 346 9.19 6.98 -11.77
N ILE A 347 8.40 8.05 -11.97
CA ILE A 347 8.79 9.46 -11.80
C ILE A 347 8.79 9.90 -10.32
N LEU A 348 7.98 9.26 -9.45
CA LEU A 348 7.80 9.65 -8.05
C LEU A 348 8.65 8.79 -7.09
N LEU A 349 9.92 8.59 -7.43
CA LEU A 349 10.88 7.80 -6.63
C LEU A 349 10.97 8.21 -5.15
N TYR A 350 10.64 9.46 -4.82
CA TYR A 350 10.73 10.01 -3.47
C TYR A 350 9.52 9.72 -2.55
N ASN A 351 8.39 9.25 -3.10
CA ASN A 351 7.17 8.98 -2.32
C ASN A 351 6.88 7.47 -2.18
N TYR A 352 7.86 6.60 -2.44
CA TYR A 352 7.63 5.17 -2.33
C TYR A 352 7.49 4.73 -0.87
N ASN A 353 6.28 4.29 -0.53
CA ASN A 353 5.99 3.61 0.72
C ASN A 353 6.55 2.17 0.67
N GLY A 354 6.71 1.51 1.82
CA GLY A 354 7.22 0.13 1.91
C GLY A 354 6.48 -0.86 0.99
N LEU A 355 5.18 -0.63 0.77
CA LEU A 355 4.34 -1.41 -0.15
C LEU A 355 4.78 -1.31 -1.62
N SER A 356 5.16 -0.11 -2.07
CA SER A 356 5.66 0.08 -3.44
C SER A 356 6.98 -0.65 -3.66
N ILE A 357 7.83 -0.72 -2.63
CA ILE A 357 9.09 -1.49 -2.66
C ILE A 357 8.80 -2.98 -2.84
N ILE A 358 7.79 -3.54 -2.15
CA ILE A 358 7.38 -4.95 -2.32
C ILE A 358 6.96 -5.21 -3.77
N ILE A 359 6.16 -4.33 -4.36
CA ILE A 359 5.70 -4.49 -5.74
C ILE A 359 6.88 -4.44 -6.72
N ILE A 360 7.75 -3.44 -6.59
CA ILE A 360 8.93 -3.30 -7.45
C ILE A 360 9.85 -4.51 -7.29
N ALA A 361 10.09 -4.97 -6.06
CA ALA A 361 10.88 -6.16 -5.78
C ALA A 361 10.24 -7.42 -6.39
N SER A 362 8.91 -7.53 -6.37
CA SER A 362 8.18 -8.62 -7.02
C SER A 362 8.40 -8.62 -8.53
N ILE A 363 8.23 -7.46 -9.18
CA ILE A 363 8.45 -7.27 -10.63
C ILE A 363 9.91 -7.61 -10.99
N CYS A 364 10.88 -7.09 -10.23
CA CYS A 364 12.31 -7.38 -10.44
C CYS A 364 12.62 -8.87 -10.26
N SER A 365 12.02 -9.54 -9.26
CA SER A 365 12.25 -10.98 -9.03
C SER A 365 11.72 -11.85 -10.17
N LEU A 366 10.51 -11.57 -10.68
CA LEU A 366 9.96 -12.25 -11.85
C LEU A 366 10.83 -12.02 -13.09
N TYR A 367 11.36 -10.81 -13.25
CA TYR A 367 12.22 -10.49 -14.37
C TYR A 367 13.58 -11.20 -14.33
N CYS A 368 14.25 -11.17 -13.18
CA CYS A 368 15.48 -11.92 -13.01
C CYS A 368 15.24 -13.42 -13.24
N ALA A 369 14.11 -13.95 -12.79
CA ALA A 369 13.71 -15.33 -13.08
C ALA A 369 13.54 -15.58 -14.58
N LEU A 370 12.85 -14.67 -15.30
CA LEU A 370 12.70 -14.72 -16.75
C LEU A 370 14.05 -14.77 -17.46
N LEU A 371 14.97 -13.88 -17.12
CA LEU A 371 16.29 -13.81 -17.74
C LEU A 371 17.07 -15.11 -17.54
N PHE A 372 17.11 -15.64 -16.32
CA PHE A 372 17.85 -16.87 -16.03
C PHE A 372 17.24 -18.11 -16.68
N VAL A 373 15.92 -18.28 -16.59
CA VAL A 373 15.22 -19.42 -17.19
C VAL A 373 15.34 -19.37 -18.72
N PHE A 374 15.03 -18.22 -19.32
CA PHE A 374 15.04 -18.07 -20.78
C PHE A 374 16.44 -18.30 -21.36
N ARG A 375 17.47 -17.69 -20.75
CA ARG A 375 18.87 -17.91 -21.16
C ARG A 375 19.25 -19.39 -21.04
N LYS A 376 18.98 -20.01 -19.90
CA LYS A 376 19.42 -21.39 -19.65
C LYS A 376 18.73 -22.40 -20.58
N LEU A 377 17.42 -22.24 -20.82
CA LEU A 377 16.68 -23.10 -21.75
C LEU A 377 17.19 -22.96 -23.19
N LEU A 378 17.51 -21.74 -23.63
CA LEU A 378 18.12 -21.51 -24.95
C LEU A 378 19.56 -22.02 -25.06
N GLU A 379 20.34 -21.94 -23.99
CA GLU A 379 21.71 -22.48 -23.96
C GLU A 379 21.69 -24.01 -24.08
N GLU A 380 20.79 -24.68 -23.34
CA GLU A 380 20.65 -26.14 -23.42
C GLU A 380 20.05 -26.59 -24.75
N SER A 381 19.16 -25.81 -25.38
CA SER A 381 18.65 -26.12 -26.72
C SER A 381 19.73 -25.96 -27.80
N TYR A 382 20.59 -24.93 -27.69
CA TYR A 382 21.76 -24.78 -28.56
C TYR A 382 22.73 -25.96 -28.43
N LYS A 383 23.03 -26.41 -27.20
CA LYS A 383 23.87 -27.59 -26.94
C LYS A 383 23.31 -28.87 -27.56
N LEU A 384 21.99 -29.07 -27.50
CA LEU A 384 21.32 -30.25 -28.08
C LEU A 384 21.38 -30.27 -29.61
N LEU A 385 21.28 -29.10 -30.25
CA LEU A 385 21.30 -28.99 -31.71
C LEU A 385 22.71 -29.06 -32.29
N GLY A 386 23.74 -28.66 -31.54
CA GLY A 386 25.15 -28.76 -31.91
C GLY A 386 25.59 -27.91 -33.12
N SER A 387 24.65 -27.34 -33.89
CA SER A 387 24.91 -26.50 -35.04
C SER A 387 24.19 -25.15 -34.94
N LEU A 388 24.93 -24.08 -35.23
CA LEU A 388 24.42 -22.70 -35.23
C LEU A 388 23.29 -22.52 -36.26
N ARG A 389 23.43 -23.11 -37.45
CA ARG A 389 22.43 -23.03 -38.52
C ARG A 389 21.10 -23.65 -38.09
N SER A 390 21.11 -24.84 -37.49
CA SER A 390 19.88 -25.48 -37.00
C SER A 390 19.23 -24.70 -35.86
N PHE A 391 20.03 -24.17 -34.92
CA PHE A 391 19.51 -23.37 -33.81
C PHE A 391 18.80 -22.11 -34.31
N ILE A 392 19.44 -21.31 -35.18
CA ILE A 392 18.81 -20.10 -35.73
C ILE A 392 17.58 -20.44 -36.56
N PHE A 393 17.62 -21.49 -37.38
CA PHE A 393 16.48 -21.90 -38.19
C PHE A 393 15.25 -22.25 -37.34
N ILE A 394 15.43 -23.07 -36.30
CA ILE A 394 14.35 -23.47 -35.40
C ILE A 394 13.85 -22.30 -34.58
N LEU A 395 14.75 -21.49 -34.03
CA LEU A 395 14.39 -20.29 -33.27
C LEU A 395 13.56 -19.34 -34.14
N SER A 396 13.98 -19.08 -35.37
CA SER A 396 13.25 -18.21 -36.30
C SER A 396 11.86 -18.75 -36.66
N ILE A 397 11.72 -20.07 -36.87
CA ILE A 397 10.41 -20.69 -37.11
C ILE A 397 9.49 -20.51 -35.91
N ILE A 398 10.00 -20.77 -34.69
CA ILE A 398 9.19 -20.66 -33.47
C ILE A 398 8.82 -19.20 -33.20
N VAL A 399 9.75 -18.25 -33.40
CA VAL A 399 9.49 -16.81 -33.29
C VAL A 399 8.43 -16.36 -34.29
N LEU A 400 8.52 -16.80 -35.56
CA LEU A 400 7.55 -16.46 -36.59
C LEU A 400 6.16 -17.03 -36.26
N PHE A 401 6.10 -18.29 -35.83
CA PHE A 401 4.86 -18.92 -35.37
C PHE A 401 4.25 -18.18 -34.18
N PHE A 402 5.08 -17.80 -33.21
CA PHE A 402 4.66 -17.02 -32.05
C PHE A 402 4.06 -15.67 -32.46
N ILE A 403 4.75 -14.93 -33.34
CA ILE A 403 4.27 -13.64 -33.86
C ILE A 403 2.93 -13.80 -34.56
N ILE A 404 2.74 -14.83 -35.39
CA ILE A 404 1.48 -15.08 -36.10
C ILE A 404 0.34 -15.36 -35.10
N ILE A 405 0.57 -16.19 -34.09
CA ILE A 405 -0.45 -16.49 -33.08
C ILE A 405 -0.80 -15.23 -32.29
N THR A 406 0.19 -14.48 -31.82
CA THR A 406 -0.07 -13.28 -31.01
C THR A 406 -0.73 -12.18 -31.81
N THR A 407 -0.40 -12.02 -33.10
CA THR A 407 -1.08 -11.03 -33.96
C THR A 407 -2.52 -11.45 -34.20
N LEU A 408 -2.78 -12.72 -34.55
CA LEU A 408 -4.15 -13.22 -34.77
C LEU A 408 -5.01 -13.07 -33.51
N PHE A 409 -4.48 -13.45 -32.35
CA PHE A 409 -5.18 -13.31 -31.07
C PHE A 409 -5.45 -11.82 -30.73
N TYR A 410 -4.49 -10.94 -31.02
CA TYR A 410 -4.65 -9.52 -30.78
C TYR A 410 -5.70 -8.88 -31.69
N PHE A 411 -5.65 -9.16 -33.00
CA PHE A 411 -6.63 -8.65 -33.98
C PHE A 411 -8.05 -9.14 -33.68
N TYR A 412 -8.21 -10.36 -33.17
CA TYR A 412 -9.52 -10.90 -32.80
C TYR A 412 -10.14 -10.19 -31.58
N ASN A 413 -9.34 -9.91 -30.55
CA ASN A 413 -9.85 -9.40 -29.27
C ASN A 413 -9.84 -7.88 -29.14
N TYR A 414 -8.97 -7.18 -29.88
CA TYR A 414 -8.73 -5.75 -29.68
C TYR A 414 -8.75 -5.01 -31.01
N ALA A 415 -9.69 -4.06 -31.14
CA ALA A 415 -9.69 -3.09 -32.22
C ALA A 415 -8.44 -2.18 -32.09
N VAL A 416 -7.44 -2.45 -32.93
CA VAL A 416 -6.26 -1.64 -33.28
C VAL A 416 -5.84 -0.61 -32.22
N ARG A 417 -5.21 -1.05 -31.11
CA ARG A 417 -4.41 -0.16 -30.25
C ARG A 417 -2.93 -0.23 -30.64
N PRO A 418 -2.19 0.90 -30.67
CA PRO A 418 -0.79 0.93 -31.09
C PRO A 418 0.18 0.22 -30.12
N ASN A 419 -0.23 0.00 -28.87
CA ASN A 419 0.64 -0.54 -27.81
C ASN A 419 1.15 -1.96 -28.10
N TYR A 420 0.43 -2.76 -28.89
CA TYR A 420 0.85 -4.13 -29.23
C TYR A 420 2.18 -4.18 -29.98
N TYR A 421 2.39 -3.28 -30.94
CA TYR A 421 3.61 -3.26 -31.74
C TYR A 421 4.84 -2.92 -30.88
N ILE A 422 4.68 -2.06 -29.87
CA ILE A 422 5.74 -1.74 -28.91
C ILE A 422 6.15 -3.00 -28.14
N TYR A 423 5.19 -3.75 -27.60
CA TYR A 423 5.49 -5.00 -26.87
C TYR A 423 6.14 -6.06 -27.77
N LEU A 424 5.72 -6.15 -29.03
CA LEU A 424 6.30 -7.09 -29.99
C LEU A 424 7.76 -6.73 -30.33
N ILE A 425 8.07 -5.44 -30.52
CA ILE A 425 9.44 -4.97 -30.75
C ILE A 425 10.32 -5.27 -29.53
N ILE A 426 9.84 -5.01 -28.32
CA ILE A 426 10.59 -5.29 -27.09
C ILE A 426 10.85 -6.79 -26.94
N PHE A 427 9.85 -7.63 -27.22
CA PHE A 427 10.02 -9.08 -27.23
C PHE A 427 11.08 -9.54 -28.23
N LEU A 428 11.01 -9.06 -29.48
CA LEU A 428 11.99 -9.40 -30.51
C LEU A 428 13.41 -9.00 -30.10
N LEU A 429 13.59 -7.78 -29.59
CA LEU A 429 14.89 -7.31 -29.10
C LEU A 429 15.40 -8.17 -27.94
N PHE A 430 14.53 -8.57 -27.01
CA PHE A 430 14.88 -9.46 -25.89
C PHE A 430 15.39 -10.82 -26.38
N VAL A 431 14.68 -11.46 -27.32
CA VAL A 431 15.11 -12.75 -27.90
C VAL A 431 16.43 -12.59 -28.65
N ILE A 432 16.59 -11.53 -29.44
CA ILE A 432 17.82 -11.25 -30.20
C ILE A 432 19.02 -11.08 -29.26
N PHE A 433 18.90 -10.27 -28.20
CA PHE A 433 20.02 -10.03 -27.28
C PHE A 433 20.47 -11.30 -26.56
N ILE A 434 19.52 -12.14 -26.12
CA ILE A 434 19.87 -13.40 -25.47
C ILE A 434 20.48 -14.38 -26.47
N ALA A 435 19.94 -14.49 -27.68
CA ALA A 435 20.49 -15.34 -28.73
C ALA A 435 21.92 -14.91 -29.13
N LEU A 436 22.17 -13.61 -29.26
CA LEU A 436 23.50 -13.07 -29.57
C LEU A 436 24.52 -13.41 -28.47
N HIS A 437 24.13 -13.33 -27.21
CA HIS A 437 25.01 -13.70 -26.10
C HIS A 437 25.41 -15.19 -26.14
N ILE A 438 24.45 -16.06 -26.46
CA ILE A 438 24.68 -17.50 -26.55
C ILE A 438 25.58 -17.85 -27.74
N ILE A 439 25.37 -17.19 -28.89
CA ILE A 439 26.13 -17.47 -30.12
C ILE A 439 27.55 -16.87 -30.06
N TYR A 440 27.69 -15.67 -29.51
CA TYR A 440 28.95 -14.91 -29.49
C TYR A 440 29.39 -14.51 -28.07
N PRO A 441 29.63 -15.47 -27.17
CA PRO A 441 29.93 -15.19 -25.75
C PRO A 441 31.24 -14.40 -25.54
N LYS A 442 32.17 -14.45 -26.50
CA LYS A 442 33.43 -13.69 -26.45
C LYS A 442 33.27 -12.21 -26.85
N HIS A 443 32.27 -11.88 -27.65
CA HIS A 443 32.03 -10.52 -28.13
C HIS A 443 31.00 -9.78 -27.27
N PHE A 444 30.01 -10.50 -26.74
CA PHE A 444 28.98 -9.94 -25.87
C PHE A 444 29.22 -10.36 -24.43
N SER A 445 29.73 -9.44 -23.62
CA SER A 445 29.93 -9.69 -22.20
C SER A 445 28.59 -10.00 -21.52
N SER A 446 28.64 -10.85 -20.49
CA SER A 446 27.46 -11.12 -19.65
C SER A 446 26.91 -9.82 -19.07
N VAL A 447 27.77 -8.90 -18.62
CA VAL A 447 27.31 -7.63 -18.03
C VAL A 447 26.49 -6.82 -19.05
N LEU A 448 27.00 -6.65 -20.27
CA LEU A 448 26.34 -5.85 -21.31
C LEU A 448 24.96 -6.42 -21.69
N THR A 449 24.87 -7.74 -21.82
CA THR A 449 23.61 -8.42 -22.19
C THR A 449 22.58 -8.34 -21.08
N HIS A 450 22.99 -8.45 -19.82
CA HIS A 450 22.08 -8.25 -18.69
C HIS A 450 21.65 -6.78 -18.60
N THR A 451 22.56 -5.80 -18.76
CA THR A 451 22.19 -4.38 -18.71
C THR A 451 21.22 -3.97 -19.81
N LEU A 452 21.42 -4.47 -21.05
CA LEU A 452 20.51 -4.19 -22.15
C LEU A 452 19.15 -4.86 -21.95
N ALA A 453 19.15 -6.10 -21.46
CA ALA A 453 17.91 -6.78 -21.12
C ALA A 453 17.18 -6.02 -20.00
N PHE A 454 17.87 -5.56 -18.95
CA PHE A 454 17.31 -4.75 -17.89
C PHE A 454 16.74 -3.43 -18.41
N ALA A 455 17.42 -2.77 -19.35
CA ALA A 455 16.93 -1.53 -19.96
C ALA A 455 15.63 -1.75 -20.74
N LEU A 456 15.57 -2.80 -21.58
CA LEU A 456 14.35 -3.19 -22.30
C LEU A 456 13.21 -3.50 -21.35
N PHE A 457 13.54 -4.17 -20.25
CA PHE A 457 12.55 -4.57 -19.26
C PHE A 457 11.99 -3.39 -18.46
N SER A 458 12.86 -2.51 -17.99
CA SER A 458 12.45 -1.25 -17.34
C SER A 458 11.55 -0.43 -18.26
N PHE A 459 11.84 -0.42 -19.56
CA PHE A 459 10.99 0.23 -20.56
C PHE A 459 9.63 -0.47 -20.69
N THR A 460 9.57 -1.81 -20.67
CA THR A 460 8.29 -2.54 -20.71
C THR A 460 7.44 -2.24 -19.47
N VAL A 461 8.04 -2.28 -18.27
CA VAL A 461 7.37 -1.96 -17.01
C VAL A 461 6.86 -0.52 -17.01
N PHE A 462 7.68 0.42 -17.48
CA PHE A 462 7.29 1.83 -17.61
C PHE A 462 6.03 1.98 -18.48
N PHE A 463 6.01 1.40 -19.69
CA PHE A 463 4.85 1.49 -20.58
C PHE A 463 3.59 0.83 -20.01
N ILE A 464 3.73 -0.34 -19.37
CA ILE A 464 2.60 -1.04 -18.76
C ILE A 464 2.04 -0.21 -17.60
N THR A 465 2.91 0.27 -16.70
CA THR A 465 2.52 1.02 -15.50
C THR A 465 1.93 2.38 -15.84
N GLU A 466 2.46 3.11 -16.82
CA GLU A 466 1.91 4.40 -17.23
C GLU A 466 0.52 4.25 -17.84
N ASN A 467 0.34 3.29 -18.75
CA ASN A 467 -0.96 3.01 -19.34
C ASN A 467 -1.99 2.53 -18.28
N ALA A 468 -1.55 1.76 -17.29
CA ALA A 468 -2.40 1.32 -16.19
C ALA A 468 -2.77 2.49 -15.25
N ASN A 469 -1.80 3.35 -14.91
CA ASN A 469 -2.01 4.52 -14.07
C ASN A 469 -2.98 5.50 -14.72
N ASN A 470 -2.85 5.76 -16.02
CA ASN A 470 -3.77 6.65 -16.74
C ASN A 470 -5.21 6.12 -16.66
N LYS A 471 -5.42 4.81 -16.85
CA LYS A 471 -6.74 4.19 -16.67
C LYS A 471 -7.25 4.27 -15.23
N LYS A 472 -6.38 4.11 -14.23
CA LYS A 472 -6.74 4.26 -12.82
C LYS A 472 -7.16 5.68 -12.49
N VAL A 473 -6.45 6.68 -13.02
CA VAL A 473 -6.80 8.09 -12.86
C VAL A 473 -8.13 8.40 -13.53
N GLU A 474 -8.39 7.86 -14.72
CA GLU A 474 -9.70 7.98 -15.39
C GLU A 474 -10.81 7.36 -14.54
N ARG A 475 -10.65 6.12 -14.08
CA ARG A 475 -11.62 5.47 -13.18
C ARG A 475 -11.86 6.26 -11.91
N HIS A 476 -10.81 6.79 -11.28
CA HIS A 476 -10.95 7.62 -10.09
C HIS A 476 -11.72 8.91 -10.36
N LYS A 477 -11.57 9.52 -11.53
CA LYS A 477 -12.37 10.68 -11.93
C LYS A 477 -13.83 10.29 -12.11
N ASP A 478 -14.09 9.15 -12.73
CA ASP A 478 -15.45 8.64 -12.94
C ASP A 478 -16.12 8.28 -11.61
N ASP A 479 -15.43 7.57 -10.72
CA ASP A 479 -15.91 7.21 -9.37
C ASP A 479 -16.13 8.46 -8.52
N PHE A 480 -15.23 9.45 -8.61
CA PHE A 480 -15.39 10.73 -7.92
C PHE A 480 -16.59 11.51 -8.45
N ALA A 481 -16.80 11.52 -9.77
CA ALA A 481 -17.97 12.14 -10.38
C ALA A 481 -19.26 11.42 -9.96
N GLN A 482 -19.27 10.08 -9.89
CA GLN A 482 -20.40 9.31 -9.38
C GLN A 482 -20.66 9.59 -7.89
N ASN A 483 -19.61 9.64 -7.07
CA ASN A 483 -19.76 9.96 -5.65
C ASN A 483 -20.26 11.38 -5.43
N LEU A 484 -19.81 12.36 -6.21
CA LEU A 484 -20.36 13.72 -6.22
C LEU A 484 -21.85 13.71 -6.60
N LEU A 485 -22.24 12.96 -7.64
CA LEU A 485 -23.65 12.80 -8.03
C LEU A 485 -24.52 12.12 -6.97
N LEU A 486 -23.91 11.30 -6.09
CA LEU A 486 -24.60 10.61 -5.00
C LEU A 486 -24.63 11.43 -3.70
N THR A 487 -23.67 12.32 -3.49
CA THR A 487 -23.54 13.13 -2.26
C THR A 487 -24.09 14.54 -2.41
N GLU A 488 -24.11 15.10 -3.62
CA GLU A 488 -24.79 16.35 -3.94
C GLU A 488 -26.20 16.06 -4.49
N ASP A 489 -27.15 16.94 -4.18
CA ASP A 489 -28.53 16.83 -4.67
C ASP A 489 -28.52 16.76 -6.21
N PRO A 490 -28.96 15.66 -6.87
CA PRO A 490 -28.87 15.50 -8.33
C PRO A 490 -29.55 16.63 -9.11
N LEU A 491 -30.55 17.26 -8.48
CA LEU A 491 -31.25 18.45 -8.95
C LEU A 491 -30.33 19.69 -9.01
N MET A 492 -29.42 19.85 -8.05
CA MET A 492 -28.48 20.97 -8.03
C MET A 492 -27.49 20.90 -9.19
N LEU A 493 -27.00 19.71 -9.54
CA LEU A 493 -26.04 19.55 -10.64
C LEU A 493 -26.71 19.72 -12.01
N PHE A 494 -27.95 19.24 -12.15
CA PHE A 494 -28.78 19.52 -13.33
C PHE A 494 -29.05 21.03 -13.48
N ASP A 495 -29.43 21.69 -12.39
CA ASP A 495 -29.65 23.13 -12.34
C ASP A 495 -28.39 23.94 -12.70
N LEU A 496 -27.21 23.49 -12.26
CA LEU A 496 -25.92 24.13 -12.58
C LEU A 496 -25.55 23.96 -14.06
N CYS A 497 -25.82 22.80 -14.66
CA CYS A 497 -25.63 22.60 -16.09
C CYS A 497 -26.61 23.46 -16.92
N GLU A 498 -27.88 23.54 -16.52
CA GLU A 498 -28.85 24.43 -17.16
C GLU A 498 -28.45 25.91 -16.99
N MET A 499 -27.92 26.27 -15.82
CA MET A 499 -27.39 27.60 -15.55
C MET A 499 -26.20 27.94 -16.46
N GLU A 500 -25.27 27.03 -16.69
CA GLU A 500 -24.14 27.26 -17.60
C GLU A 500 -24.65 27.56 -19.02
N ASP A 501 -25.60 26.77 -19.51
CA ASP A 501 -26.22 26.98 -20.82
C ASP A 501 -26.98 28.32 -20.89
N ASN A 502 -27.63 28.73 -19.80
CA ASN A 502 -28.33 30.01 -19.71
C ASN A 502 -27.37 31.20 -19.66
N ILE A 503 -26.25 31.11 -18.92
CA ILE A 503 -25.19 32.14 -18.90
C ILE A 503 -24.56 32.29 -20.28
N ARG A 504 -24.29 31.18 -20.99
CA ARG A 504 -23.73 31.21 -22.35
C ARG A 504 -24.67 31.85 -23.36
N LYS A 505 -25.98 31.73 -23.16
CA LYS A 505 -27.02 32.33 -24.01
C LYS A 505 -27.42 33.75 -23.56
N ASP A 506 -26.91 34.23 -22.43
CA ASP A 506 -27.24 35.56 -21.91
C ASP A 506 -26.54 36.67 -22.71
N ASN A 507 -27.34 37.39 -23.49
CA ASN A 507 -26.89 38.51 -24.31
C ASN A 507 -26.21 39.62 -23.50
N LYS A 508 -26.55 39.81 -22.21
CA LYS A 508 -25.88 40.80 -21.34
C LYS A 508 -24.48 40.34 -20.95
N VAL A 509 -24.29 39.06 -20.66
CA VAL A 509 -22.97 38.49 -20.37
C VAL A 509 -22.09 38.59 -21.63
N TYR A 510 -22.64 38.27 -22.80
CA TYR A 510 -21.94 38.43 -24.07
C TYR A 510 -21.57 39.90 -24.36
N TYR A 511 -22.48 40.85 -24.09
CA TYR A 511 -22.22 42.27 -24.21
C TYR A 511 -21.12 42.76 -23.26
N TYR A 512 -21.14 42.31 -22.00
CA TYR A 512 -20.12 42.65 -21.00
C TYR A 512 -18.74 42.06 -21.33
N LEU A 513 -18.68 40.86 -21.90
CA LEU A 513 -17.42 40.23 -22.32
C LEU A 513 -16.80 40.88 -23.56
N ARG A 514 -17.60 41.55 -24.41
CA ARG A 514 -17.13 42.21 -25.64
C ARG A 514 -16.67 43.65 -25.42
N ASN A 515 -16.99 44.24 -24.28
CA ASN A 515 -16.76 45.66 -24.03
C ASN A 515 -15.62 45.83 -23.00
N ASP A 516 -14.40 46.07 -23.50
CA ASP A 516 -13.17 46.14 -22.69
C ASP A 516 -13.16 47.27 -21.63
N SER A 517 -14.13 48.19 -21.70
CA SER A 517 -14.32 49.27 -20.72
C SER A 517 -15.03 48.84 -19.43
N ILE A 518 -15.58 47.62 -19.38
CA ILE A 518 -16.36 47.11 -18.25
C ILE A 518 -15.46 46.27 -17.35
N SER A 519 -15.41 46.62 -16.06
CA SER A 519 -14.58 45.92 -15.08
C SER A 519 -14.98 44.45 -14.92
N LYS A 520 -14.01 43.55 -14.80
CA LYS A 520 -14.27 42.11 -14.58
C LYS A 520 -15.13 41.87 -13.33
N ASP A 521 -14.97 42.69 -12.29
CA ASP A 521 -15.75 42.61 -11.05
C ASP A 521 -17.25 42.88 -11.29
N SER A 522 -17.60 43.76 -12.23
CA SER A 522 -19.01 44.00 -12.58
C SER A 522 -19.65 42.84 -13.34
N ILE A 523 -18.87 42.09 -14.13
CA ILE A 523 -19.33 40.87 -14.82
C ILE A 523 -19.57 39.76 -13.79
N ILE A 524 -18.61 39.58 -12.88
CA ILE A 524 -18.71 38.59 -11.80
C ILE A 524 -19.91 38.90 -10.89
N ASN A 525 -20.11 40.17 -10.51
CA ASN A 525 -21.26 40.57 -9.69
C ASN A 525 -22.60 40.37 -10.39
N TYR A 526 -22.69 40.60 -11.70
CA TYR A 526 -23.92 40.34 -12.47
C TYR A 526 -24.24 38.84 -12.51
N ILE A 527 -23.26 37.99 -12.83
CA ILE A 527 -23.42 36.53 -12.85
C ILE A 527 -23.79 36.04 -11.45
N HIS A 528 -23.11 36.55 -10.42
CA HIS A 528 -23.38 36.21 -9.04
C HIS A 528 -24.83 36.55 -8.65
N ASN A 529 -25.27 37.76 -8.96
CA ASN A 529 -26.57 38.24 -8.51
C ASN A 529 -27.75 37.61 -9.27
N GLN A 530 -27.61 37.35 -10.56
CA GLN A 530 -28.70 36.78 -11.36
C GLN A 530 -28.79 35.27 -11.26
N TYR A 531 -27.64 34.60 -11.23
CA TYR A 531 -27.59 33.15 -11.34
C TYR A 531 -27.26 32.52 -9.98
N LEU A 532 -26.21 32.97 -9.29
CA LEU A 532 -25.67 32.24 -8.14
C LEU A 532 -26.30 32.59 -6.77
N ILE A 533 -26.93 33.76 -6.61
CA ILE A 533 -27.51 34.22 -5.32
C ILE A 533 -28.49 33.20 -4.74
N LYS A 534 -29.36 32.62 -5.56
CA LYS A 534 -30.38 31.66 -5.11
C LYS A 534 -29.77 30.42 -4.47
N TYR A 535 -28.62 29.96 -4.98
CA TYR A 535 -27.90 28.79 -4.48
C TYR A 535 -27.08 29.12 -3.25
N ILE A 536 -26.43 30.29 -3.22
CA ILE A 536 -25.64 30.76 -2.07
C ILE A 536 -26.55 31.06 -0.87
N ASP A 537 -27.72 31.66 -1.10
CA ASP A 537 -28.72 31.87 -0.06
C ASP A 537 -29.38 30.57 0.39
N SER A 538 -29.52 29.57 -0.49
CA SER A 538 -29.95 28.22 -0.11
C SER A 538 -28.87 27.49 0.71
N TYR A 539 -27.59 27.65 0.35
CA TYR A 539 -26.45 27.12 1.12
C TYR A 539 -26.33 27.79 2.49
N ARG A 540 -26.48 29.12 2.55
CA ARG A 540 -26.59 29.88 3.81
C ARG A 540 -27.82 29.49 4.61
N LYS A 541 -28.96 29.27 3.96
CA LYS A 541 -30.18 28.78 4.61
C LYS A 541 -29.99 27.38 5.16
N ASN A 542 -29.34 26.47 4.45
CA ASN A 542 -29.03 25.12 4.91
C ASN A 542 -28.02 25.12 6.06
N ILE A 543 -27.04 26.03 6.06
CA ILE A 543 -26.20 26.30 7.23
C ILE A 543 -27.06 26.80 8.40
N SER A 544 -28.01 27.72 8.18
CA SER A 544 -28.90 28.23 9.24
C SER A 544 -30.01 27.25 9.67
N LEU A 545 -30.44 26.33 8.81
CA LEU A 545 -31.45 25.30 9.07
C LEU A 545 -30.82 24.09 9.75
N SER A 546 -29.55 23.78 9.49
CA SER A 546 -28.78 22.83 10.31
C SER A 546 -28.59 23.30 11.76
N ILE A 547 -28.72 24.62 12.00
CA ILE A 547 -28.74 25.24 13.33
C ILE A 547 -30.13 25.20 13.99
N LEU A 548 -31.21 24.94 13.23
CA LEU A 548 -32.61 25.05 13.70
C LEU A 548 -33.48 23.81 13.48
N SER A 549 -32.97 22.74 12.86
CA SER A 549 -33.68 21.47 12.69
C SER A 549 -33.02 20.37 13.53
N THR A 550 -33.19 20.48 14.85
CA THR A 550 -33.17 19.33 15.75
C THR A 550 -34.62 19.04 16.16
N PRO A 551 -35.06 17.80 16.00
CA PRO A 551 -35.58 17.03 17.13
C PRO A 551 -34.49 16.14 17.74
#